data_AF-A0A3S3B8F6-F1
#
_entry.id   AF-A0A3S3B8F6-F1
#
_cell.length_a   1.000
_cell.length_b   1.000
_cell.length_c   1.000
_cell.angle_alpha   90.00
_cell.angle_beta   90.00
_cell.angle_gamma   90.00
#
_symmetry.space_group_name_H-M   'P 1'
#
loop_
_entity.id
_entity.type
_entity.pdbx_description
1 polymer ?
#
loop_
_entity_poly.entity_id
_entity_poly.type
_entity_poly.pdbx_seq_one_letter_code
_entity_poly.pdbx_strand_id
1 'polypeptide(L)' 'MDQLASWWDGAELWIAGLPFIPQVILVLAVMIPLCFGIAWVLDRVLSAVFVLVGRAEADPGVYPDEQTKVGGS' A
#
# COMPACT_ATOMS: atom_id res chain seq x y z
N MET A 1 4.01 30.00 -5.74
CA MET A 1 2.97 28.95 -5.84
C MET A 1 2.28 28.98 -7.20
N ASP A 2 2.41 30.08 -7.94
CA ASP A 2 1.74 30.32 -9.22
C ASP A 2 2.28 29.47 -10.38
N GLN A 3 3.54 29.03 -10.30
CA GLN A 3 4.15 28.25 -11.38
C GLN A 3 3.56 26.83 -11.51
N LEU A 4 3.18 26.21 -10.40
CA LEU A 4 2.44 24.94 -10.41
C LEU A 4 1.03 25.15 -10.93
N ALA A 5 0.36 26.22 -10.50
CA ALA A 5 -0.99 26.55 -10.96
C ALA A 5 -1.04 26.85 -12.46
N SER A 6 -0.07 27.59 -13.01
CA SER A 6 -0.01 27.89 -14.44
C SER A 6 0.28 26.66 -15.30
N TRP A 7 1.09 25.73 -14.78
CA TRP A 7 1.35 24.48 -15.49
C TRP A 7 0.13 23.54 -15.46
N TRP A 8 -0.56 23.49 -14.32
CA TRP A 8 -1.81 22.74 -14.18
C TRP A 8 -2.93 23.29 -15.06
N ASP A 9 -3.09 24.62 -15.12
CA ASP A 9 -4.06 25.29 -16.01
C ASP A 9 -3.81 24.94 -17.49
N GLY A 10 -2.55 24.92 -17.92
CA GLY A 10 -2.18 24.44 -19.27
C GLY A 10 -2.48 22.95 -19.49
N ALA A 11 -2.32 22.11 -18.47
CA ALA A 11 -2.69 20.70 -18.52
C ALA A 11 -4.22 20.51 -18.60
N GLU A 12 -4.99 21.26 -17.83
CA GLU A 12 -6.46 21.26 -17.89
C GLU A 12 -6.96 21.67 -19.28
N LEU A 13 -6.41 22.75 -19.85
CA LEU A 13 -6.73 23.20 -21.21
C LEU A 13 -6.38 22.15 -22.26
N TRP A 14 -5.22 21.50 -22.14
CA TRP A 14 -4.84 20.43 -23.06
C TRP A 14 -5.81 19.25 -22.98
N ILE A 15 -6.11 18.75 -21.76
CA ILE A 15 -7.03 17.63 -21.53
C ILE A 15 -8.46 17.95 -22.00
N ALA A 16 -8.95 19.15 -21.68
CA ALA A 16 -10.29 19.61 -22.07
C ALA A 16 -10.41 19.91 -23.56
N GLY A 17 -9.30 20.22 -24.23
CA GLY A 17 -9.22 20.42 -25.68
C GLY A 17 -9.27 19.12 -26.50
N LEU A 18 -9.14 17.94 -25.88
CA LEU A 18 -9.25 16.66 -26.59
C LEU A 18 -10.72 16.31 -26.92
N PRO A 19 -10.98 15.63 -28.06
CA PRO A 19 -12.28 15.04 -28.32
C PRO A 19 -12.58 13.88 -27.35
N PHE A 20 -13.85 13.48 -27.25
CA PHE A 20 -14.34 12.53 -26.22
C PHE A 20 -13.56 11.19 -26.16
N ILE A 21 -13.27 10.57 -27.32
CA ILE A 21 -12.63 9.24 -27.37
C ILE A 21 -11.23 9.25 -26.71
N PRO A 22 -10.27 10.08 -27.14
CA PRO A 22 -8.96 10.11 -26.50
C PRO A 22 -9.02 10.61 -25.05
N GLN A 23 -9.98 11.46 -24.67
CA GLN A 23 -10.19 11.86 -23.27
C GLN A 23 -10.55 10.67 -22.38
N VAL A 24 -11.47 9.82 -22.81
CA VAL A 24 -11.85 8.58 -22.09
C VAL A 24 -10.67 7.61 -22.01
N ILE A 25 -9.91 7.44 -23.09
CA ILE A 25 -8.72 6.59 -23.09
C ILE A 25 -7.68 7.10 -22.08
N LEU A 26 -7.43 8.41 -22.04
CA LEU A 26 -6.48 9.02 -21.11
C LEU A 26 -6.95 8.84 -19.66
N VAL A 27 -8.24 9.08 -19.39
CA VAL A 27 -8.84 8.84 -18.06
C VAL A 27 -8.67 7.38 -17.65
N LEU A 28 -9.00 6.42 -18.52
CA LEU A 28 -8.83 5.00 -18.21
C LEU A 28 -7.35 4.63 -17.99
N ALA A 29 -6.46 5.15 -18.84
CA ALA A 29 -5.03 4.91 -18.74
C ALA A 29 -4.42 5.44 -17.43
N VAL A 30 -4.99 6.49 -16.82
CA VAL A 30 -4.56 7.02 -15.53
C VAL A 30 -5.29 6.35 -14.37
N MET A 31 -6.61 6.17 -14.48
CA MET A 31 -7.48 5.68 -13.42
C MET A 31 -7.23 4.20 -13.09
N ILE A 32 -6.98 3.36 -14.10
CA ILE A 32 -6.70 1.93 -13.91
C ILE A 32 -5.44 1.72 -13.07
N PRO A 33 -4.25 2.26 -13.44
CA PRO A 33 -3.07 2.09 -12.63
C PRO A 33 -3.17 2.81 -11.28
N LEU A 34 -3.89 3.93 -11.19
CA LEU A 34 -4.14 4.60 -9.91
C LEU A 34 -4.93 3.70 -8.95
N CYS A 35 -6.01 3.10 -9.42
CA CYS A 35 -6.82 2.16 -8.63
C CYS A 35 -5.99 0.94 -8.22
N PHE A 36 -5.24 0.36 -9.17
CA PHE A 36 -4.36 -0.77 -8.89
C PHE A 36 -3.28 -0.41 -7.86
N GLY A 37 -2.67 0.77 -7.97
CA GLY A 37 -1.68 1.26 -7.02
C GLY A 37 -2.27 1.45 -5.62
N ILE A 38 -3.47 2.02 -5.51
CA ILE A 38 -4.17 2.18 -4.23
C ILE A 38 -4.49 0.81 -3.62
N ALA A 39 -5.06 -0.12 -4.39
CA ALA A 39 -5.36 -1.46 -3.92
C ALA A 39 -4.10 -2.17 -3.41
N TRP A 40 -3.01 -2.09 -4.18
CA TRP A 40 -1.72 -2.68 -3.80
C TRP A 40 -1.15 -2.09 -2.50
N VAL A 41 -1.27 -0.77 -2.30
CA VAL A 41 -0.86 -0.10 -1.06
C VAL A 41 -1.73 -0.56 0.11
N LEU A 42 -3.04 -0.63 -0.07
CA LEU A 42 -3.95 -1.09 0.97
C LEU A 42 -3.63 -2.55 1.37
N ASP A 43 -3.40 -3.43 0.41
CA ASP A 43 -3.02 -4.83 0.66
C ASP A 43 -1.70 -4.93 1.45
N ARG A 44 -0.70 -4.10 1.09
CA ARG A 44 0.58 -4.04 1.81
C ARG A 44 0.39 -3.56 3.26
N VAL A 45 -0.38 -2.48 3.44
CA VAL A 45 -0.66 -1.91 4.76
C VAL A 45 -1.41 -2.91 5.62
N LEU A 46 -2.46 -3.53 5.07
CA LEU A 46 -3.25 -4.53 5.78
C LEU A 46 -2.40 -5.74 6.18
N SER A 47 -1.53 -6.22 5.29
CA SER A 47 -0.59 -7.30 5.58
C SER A 47 0.39 -6.92 6.69
N ALA A 48 0.93 -5.70 6.67
CA ALA A 48 1.83 -5.21 7.71
C ALA A 48 1.13 -5.10 9.07
N VAL A 49 -0.13 -4.64 9.09
CA VAL A 49 -0.96 -4.56 10.30
C VAL A 49 -1.22 -5.96 10.87
N PHE A 50 -1.59 -6.94 10.03
CA PHE A 50 -1.80 -8.31 10.49
C PHE A 50 -0.53 -8.95 11.07
N VAL A 51 0.64 -8.72 10.45
CA VAL A 51 1.91 -9.18 11.01
C VAL A 51 2.19 -8.53 12.36
N LEU A 52 1.92 -7.22 12.51
CA LEU A 52 2.11 -6.53 13.77
C LEU A 52 1.17 -7.03 14.88
N VAL A 53 -0.10 -7.29 14.54
CA VAL A 53 -1.10 -7.84 15.47
C VAL A 53 -0.75 -9.27 15.86
N GLY A 54 -0.39 -10.14 14.92
CA GLY A 54 -0.01 -11.53 15.22
C GLY A 54 1.25 -11.66 16.06
N ARG A 55 2.13 -10.64 16.06
CA ARG A 55 3.27 -10.58 17.00
C ARG A 55 2.84 -10.33 18.45
N ALA A 56 1.65 -9.80 18.71
CA ALA A 56 1.13 -9.65 20.07
C ALA A 56 0.65 -10.98 20.67
N GLU A 57 0.33 -11.97 19.83
CA GLU A 57 -0.12 -13.30 20.26
C GLU A 57 1.06 -14.27 20.46
N ALA A 58 2.22 -14.00 19.85
CA ALA A 58 3.40 -14.86 19.89
C ALA A 58 4.35 -14.58 21.08
N ASP A 59 3.81 -14.36 22.28
CA ASP A 59 4.55 -14.54 23.54
C ASP A 59 3.85 -15.56 24.45
N PRO A 60 3.87 -16.87 24.12
CA PRO A 60 3.87 -17.91 25.13
C PRO A 60 5.32 -18.09 25.56
N GLY A 61 5.66 -17.50 26.70
CA GLY A 61 7.01 -17.40 27.24
C GLY A 61 7.83 -18.69 27.17
N VAL A 62 9.10 -18.48 26.84
CA VAL A 62 10.26 -19.07 27.52
C VAL A 62 9.98 -20.43 28.17
N TYR A 63 10.23 -21.52 27.46
CA TYR A 63 10.45 -22.81 28.14
C TYR A 63 11.82 -22.75 28.81
N PRO A 64 11.93 -22.85 30.15
CA PRO A 64 13.22 -22.97 30.80
C PRO A 64 13.86 -24.30 30.39
N ASP A 65 15.11 -24.23 29.94
CA ASP A 65 16.04 -25.35 29.95
C ASP A 65 16.23 -25.81 31.40
N GLU A 66 15.50 -26.83 31.85
CA GLU A 66 15.66 -27.41 33.20
C GLU A 66 15.35 -28.92 33.32
N GLN A 67 15.65 -29.76 32.34
CA GLN A 67 15.68 -31.24 32.56
C GLN A 67 16.88 -31.96 31.92
N THR A 68 17.97 -31.25 31.64
CA THR A 68 19.28 -31.87 31.33
C THR A 68 20.06 -32.31 32.58
N LYS A 69 19.53 -32.18 33.80
CA LYS A 69 20.22 -32.65 35.03
C LYS A 69 19.27 -33.00 36.17
N VAL A 70 18.90 -34.28 36.33
CA VAL A 70 19.09 -35.10 37.55
C VAL A 70 18.90 -36.56 37.10
N GLY A 71 19.95 -37.40 37.04
CA GLY A 71 20.26 -38.31 38.14
C GLY A 71 19.11 -39.32 38.31
N GLY A 72 19.18 -40.50 37.70
CA GLY A 72 19.88 -41.58 38.39
C GLY A 72 19.06 -42.03 39.60
N SER A 73 18.13 -42.95 39.38
CA SER A 73 17.71 -43.94 40.39
C SER A 73 17.01 -45.11 39.71
#